data_AF-A0A1H0KQ90-F1
#
_entry.id   AF-A0A1H0KQ90-F1
#
_cell.length_a   1.000
_cell.length_b   1.000
_cell.length_c   1.000
_cell.angle_alpha   90.00
_cell.angle_beta   90.00
_cell.angle_gamma   90.00
#
_symmetry.space_group_name_H-M   'P 1'
#
loop_
_entity.id
_entity.type
_entity.pdbx_description
1 polymer ?
#
loop_
_entity_poly.entity_id
_entity_poly.type
_entity_poly.pdbx_seq_one_letter_code
_entity_poly.pdbx_strand_id
1 'polypeptide(L)'
;MKQRLRAAPDRVTIGRGFKSDSLFDEVSARLPLFEGLPSGAIQHLAALGFGRGFLTASLRARLRKAGYRDLGHLAQTSPEAIARVRKFGPVRVEHIQTFILNEIARRLPGARDEHAVGATRDRRLARLRDRSVEHLPVHADTIAALGIAGGSCADLAARSRLELLGTGGLISGDVDRIITTLARFLAEDRTTDPPCEAVATDAAVETEAAAAGHAALLAERDREWEDAAPPRT
;
A
#
# COMPACT_ATOMS: atom_id res chain seq x y z
N MET A 1 57.76 6.41 3.36
CA MET A 1 57.05 7.62 3.82
C MET A 1 56.15 8.09 2.68
N LYS A 2 54.86 8.35 2.95
CA LYS A 2 53.75 8.69 2.03
C LYS A 2 53.12 7.50 1.28
N GLN A 3 51.81 7.39 1.10
CA GLN A 3 50.63 7.81 1.87
C GLN A 3 49.45 7.06 1.21
N ARG A 4 48.58 6.49 2.04
CA ARG A 4 47.39 5.73 1.65
C ARG A 4 46.38 6.66 0.94
N LEU A 5 46.06 6.41 -0.34
CA LEU A 5 44.81 6.90 -0.92
C LEU A 5 43.68 5.96 -0.50
N ARG A 6 42.86 6.45 0.44
CA ARG A 6 41.58 5.84 0.81
C ARG A 6 40.60 6.03 -0.35
N ALA A 7 40.11 4.93 -0.89
CA ALA A 7 38.88 4.92 -1.67
C ALA A 7 37.72 5.39 -0.77
N ALA A 8 36.97 6.38 -1.23
CA ALA A 8 35.74 6.83 -0.59
C ALA A 8 34.64 5.79 -0.83
N PRO A 9 33.85 5.39 0.19
CA PRO A 9 32.70 4.54 -0.05
C PRO A 9 31.58 5.36 -0.74
N ASP A 10 31.04 4.74 -1.79
CA ASP A 10 29.87 5.19 -2.53
C ASP A 10 28.73 5.60 -1.60
N ARG A 11 28.22 6.81 -1.83
CA ARG A 11 26.98 7.29 -1.24
C ARG A 11 25.83 6.53 -1.87
N VAL A 12 25.43 5.43 -1.22
CA VAL A 12 24.13 4.79 -1.44
C VAL A 12 23.06 5.87 -1.23
N THR A 13 22.39 6.23 -2.32
CA THR A 13 21.27 7.17 -2.29
C THR A 13 20.09 6.46 -1.66
N ILE A 14 19.96 6.57 -0.33
CA ILE A 14 18.74 6.17 0.37
C ILE A 14 17.66 7.15 -0.10
N GLY A 15 16.78 6.67 -0.98
CA GLY A 15 15.60 7.41 -1.41
C GLY A 15 14.87 7.94 -0.19
N ARG A 16 14.36 9.18 -0.28
CA ARG A 16 13.47 9.80 0.71
C ARG A 16 12.16 8.99 0.79
N GLY A 17 12.23 7.81 1.39
CA GLY A 17 11.10 6.97 1.73
C GLY A 17 10.41 7.50 2.98
N PHE A 18 9.24 6.98 3.27
CA PHE A 18 8.53 7.16 4.53
C PHE A 18 9.54 7.02 5.69
N LYS A 19 9.68 8.04 6.54
CA LYS A 19 10.35 7.84 7.83
C LYS A 19 9.48 6.82 8.57
N SER A 20 9.98 5.60 8.64
CA SER A 20 9.30 4.48 9.28
C SER A 20 10.00 4.28 10.60
N ASP A 21 9.27 4.51 11.68
CA ASP A 21 9.84 4.42 13.04
C ASP A 21 9.89 2.95 13.50
N SER A 22 9.11 2.08 12.86
CA SER A 22 9.09 0.63 13.08
C SER A 22 9.11 -0.16 11.78
N LEU A 23 9.53 -1.43 11.84
CA LEU A 23 9.39 -2.37 10.73
C LEU A 23 7.92 -2.53 10.31
N PHE A 24 6.99 -2.45 11.26
CA PHE A 24 5.57 -2.53 10.98
C PHE A 24 5.11 -1.43 10.02
N ASP A 25 5.65 -0.21 10.14
CA ASP A 25 5.32 0.90 9.25
C ASP A 25 5.92 0.65 7.86
N GLU A 26 7.14 0.10 7.77
CA GLU A 26 7.75 -0.31 6.49
C GLU A 26 6.94 -1.41 5.80
N VAL A 27 6.49 -2.42 6.55
CA VAL A 27 5.62 -3.48 6.06
C VAL A 27 4.28 -2.90 5.59
N SER A 28 3.66 -2.05 6.42
CA SER A 28 2.37 -1.43 6.12
C SER A 28 2.41 -0.54 4.88
N ALA A 29 3.54 0.13 4.62
CA ALA A 29 3.73 0.95 3.42
C ALA A 29 3.78 0.12 2.13
N ARG A 30 4.09 -1.18 2.22
CA ARG A 30 4.10 -2.13 1.09
C ARG A 30 2.75 -2.82 0.85
N LEU A 31 1.83 -2.71 1.80
CA LEU A 31 0.48 -3.26 1.69
C LEU A 31 -0.48 -2.21 1.09
N PRO A 32 -1.61 -2.62 0.47
CA PRO A 32 -2.62 -1.72 -0.06
C PRO A 32 -3.11 -0.68 0.96
N LEU A 33 -3.57 0.46 0.46
CA LEU A 33 -4.22 1.49 1.27
C LEU A 33 -5.43 0.94 2.03
N PHE A 34 -6.21 0.07 1.39
CA PHE A 34 -7.39 -0.55 1.96
C PHE A 34 -7.36 -2.06 1.74
N GLU A 35 -7.81 -2.79 2.75
CA GLU A 35 -7.93 -4.25 2.74
C GLU A 35 -9.37 -4.63 3.06
N GLY A 36 -9.84 -5.74 2.49
CA GLY A 36 -11.18 -6.26 2.75
C GLY A 36 -12.32 -5.41 2.18
N LEU A 37 -12.05 -4.53 1.20
CA LEU A 37 -13.13 -3.77 0.56
C LEU A 37 -14.00 -4.69 -0.28
N PRO A 38 -15.35 -4.61 -0.16
CA PRO A 38 -16.24 -5.39 -1.00
C PRO A 38 -16.08 -4.95 -2.46
N SER A 39 -16.29 -5.89 -3.39
CA SER A 39 -16.15 -5.66 -4.84
C SER A 39 -16.98 -4.48 -5.34
N GLY A 40 -18.19 -4.31 -4.81
CA GLY A 40 -19.06 -3.17 -5.13
C GLY A 40 -18.48 -1.81 -4.74
N ALA A 41 -17.73 -1.73 -3.61
CA ALA A 41 -17.06 -0.48 -3.22
C ALA A 41 -15.88 -0.17 -4.14
N ILE A 42 -15.12 -1.18 -4.54
CA ILE A 42 -14.03 -1.03 -5.51
C ILE A 42 -14.56 -0.56 -6.87
N GLN A 43 -15.60 -1.20 -7.39
CA GLN A 43 -16.22 -0.84 -8.66
C GLN A 43 -16.78 0.59 -8.61
N HIS A 44 -17.39 0.97 -7.48
CA HIS A 44 -17.84 2.33 -7.28
C HIS A 44 -16.68 3.34 -7.34
N LEU A 45 -15.59 3.09 -6.62
CA LEU A 45 -14.41 3.96 -6.65
C LEU A 45 -13.82 4.05 -8.07
N ALA A 46 -13.79 2.95 -8.80
CA ALA A 46 -13.35 2.96 -10.20
C ALA A 46 -14.28 3.83 -11.07
N ALA A 47 -15.59 3.69 -10.88
CA ALA A 47 -16.60 4.51 -11.55
C ALA A 47 -16.55 5.99 -11.16
N LEU A 48 -15.85 6.39 -10.09
CA LEU A 48 -15.59 7.81 -9.76
C LEU A 48 -14.35 8.37 -10.48
N GLY A 49 -13.56 7.55 -11.16
CA GLY A 49 -12.27 7.96 -11.72
C GLY A 49 -11.32 8.44 -10.63
N PHE A 50 -10.75 9.64 -10.77
CA PHE A 50 -9.90 10.26 -9.74
C PHE A 50 -10.65 11.24 -8.82
N GLY A 51 -11.98 11.25 -8.86
CA GLY A 51 -12.80 12.19 -8.11
C GLY A 51 -12.79 13.60 -8.72
N ARG A 52 -13.96 14.22 -8.84
CA ARG A 52 -14.09 15.60 -9.34
C ARG A 52 -13.46 16.56 -8.33
N GLY A 53 -12.58 17.45 -8.80
CA GLY A 53 -11.97 18.50 -7.98
C GLY A 53 -10.93 18.02 -6.95
N PHE A 54 -10.79 16.72 -6.71
CA PHE A 54 -9.84 16.20 -5.72
C PHE A 54 -8.37 16.37 -6.15
N LEU A 55 -8.04 15.94 -7.37
CA LEU A 55 -6.72 16.12 -7.97
C LEU A 55 -6.79 17.08 -9.15
N THR A 56 -5.78 17.93 -9.30
CA THR A 56 -5.61 18.75 -10.50
C THR A 56 -5.37 17.86 -11.73
N ALA A 57 -5.70 18.36 -12.92
CA ALA A 57 -5.48 17.62 -14.17
C ALA A 57 -4.03 17.15 -14.34
N SER A 58 -3.05 17.99 -13.95
CA SER A 58 -1.63 17.66 -14.02
C SER A 58 -1.21 16.53 -13.07
N LEU A 59 -1.87 16.38 -11.91
CA LEU A 59 -1.64 15.29 -10.98
C LEU A 59 -2.30 14.00 -11.46
N ARG A 60 -3.53 14.07 -11.99
CA ARG A 60 -4.21 12.93 -12.62
C ARG A 60 -3.40 12.36 -13.78
N ALA A 61 -2.89 13.22 -14.66
CA ALA A 61 -2.04 12.82 -15.78
C ALA A 61 -0.78 12.07 -15.34
N ARG A 62 -0.16 12.46 -14.22
CA ARG A 62 1.00 11.76 -13.65
C ARG A 62 0.65 10.39 -13.11
N LEU A 63 -0.49 10.26 -12.44
CA LEU A 63 -0.98 8.97 -11.98
C LEU A 63 -1.27 8.03 -13.16
N ARG A 64 -1.94 8.53 -14.20
CA ARG A 64 -2.17 7.77 -15.45
C ARG A 64 -0.86 7.35 -16.11
N LYS A 65 0.11 8.27 -16.22
CA LYS A 65 1.45 7.95 -16.75
C LYS A 65 2.18 6.89 -15.91
N ALA A 66 1.90 6.80 -14.62
CA ALA A 66 2.44 5.76 -13.74
C ALA A 66 1.61 4.46 -13.72
N GLY A 67 0.55 4.36 -14.54
CA GLY A 67 -0.28 3.15 -14.67
C GLY A 67 -1.53 3.11 -13.79
N TYR A 68 -1.79 4.15 -13.00
CA TYR A 68 -3.00 4.23 -12.17
C TYR A 68 -4.19 4.72 -13.00
N ARG A 69 -5.32 4.03 -12.88
CA ARG A 69 -6.50 4.26 -13.73
C ARG A 69 -7.53 5.14 -13.04
N ASP A 70 -7.78 4.85 -11.77
CA ASP A 70 -8.86 5.41 -10.96
C ASP A 70 -8.59 5.21 -9.46
N LEU A 71 -9.52 5.66 -8.61
CA LEU A 71 -9.48 5.52 -7.16
C LEU A 71 -9.60 4.06 -6.71
N GLY A 72 -10.28 3.20 -7.46
CA GLY A 72 -10.38 1.77 -7.14
C GLY A 72 -9.03 1.07 -7.26
N HIS A 73 -8.27 1.39 -8.31
CA HIS A 73 -6.90 0.93 -8.48
C HIS A 73 -5.98 1.51 -7.38
N LEU A 74 -6.12 2.80 -7.05
CA LEU A 74 -5.34 3.40 -5.96
C LEU A 74 -5.63 2.77 -4.59
N ALA A 75 -6.90 2.47 -4.27
CA ALA A 75 -7.29 1.85 -3.00
C ALA A 75 -6.61 0.49 -2.77
N GLN A 76 -6.35 -0.24 -3.86
CA GLN A 76 -5.67 -1.54 -3.86
C GLN A 76 -4.14 -1.44 -4.02
N THR A 77 -3.61 -0.23 -4.20
CA THR A 77 -2.18 0.01 -4.37
C THR A 77 -1.53 0.35 -3.02
N SER A 78 -0.25 -0.03 -2.87
CA SER A 78 0.51 0.33 -1.67
C SER A 78 0.88 1.82 -1.59
N PRO A 79 0.88 2.42 -0.37
CA PRO A 79 1.37 3.78 -0.13
C PRO A 79 2.74 4.04 -0.75
N GLU A 80 3.65 3.08 -0.64
CA GLU A 80 5.00 3.17 -1.20
C GLU A 80 4.98 3.31 -2.73
N ALA A 81 4.17 2.51 -3.42
CA ALA A 81 4.08 2.58 -4.88
C ALA A 81 3.47 3.90 -5.37
N ILE A 82 2.47 4.43 -4.65
CA ILE A 82 1.88 5.74 -4.95
C ILE A 82 2.92 6.84 -4.69
N ALA A 83 3.69 6.73 -3.60
CA ALA A 83 4.66 7.73 -3.20
C ALA A 83 5.84 7.88 -4.19
N ARG A 84 6.11 6.85 -5.01
CA ARG A 84 7.10 6.90 -6.08
C ARG A 84 6.68 7.82 -7.23
N VAL A 85 5.40 8.17 -7.36
CA VAL A 85 4.93 9.09 -8.39
C VAL A 85 5.37 10.52 -8.05
N ARG A 86 6.01 11.18 -9.01
CA ARG A 86 6.49 12.57 -8.83
C ARG A 86 5.35 13.49 -8.37
N LYS A 87 5.53 14.14 -7.21
CA LYS A 87 4.57 15.03 -6.49
C LYS A 87 3.55 14.32 -5.60
N PHE A 88 3.62 13.01 -5.46
CA PHE A 88 2.87 12.25 -4.47
C PHE A 88 3.81 11.88 -3.33
N GLY A 89 4.04 12.80 -2.39
CA GLY A 89 4.75 12.47 -1.15
C GLY A 89 3.81 11.83 -0.11
N PRO A 90 4.32 11.44 1.07
CA PRO A 90 3.52 10.83 2.15
C PRO A 90 2.25 11.60 2.49
N VAL A 91 2.34 12.92 2.69
CA VAL A 91 1.19 13.81 2.95
C VAL A 91 0.10 13.70 1.88
N ARG A 92 0.51 13.55 0.61
CA ARG A 92 -0.47 13.44 -0.48
C ARG A 92 -1.10 12.05 -0.53
N VAL A 93 -0.35 11.01 -0.16
CA VAL A 93 -0.89 9.65 -0.02
C VAL A 93 -1.91 9.60 1.11
N GLU A 94 -1.66 10.26 2.25
CA GLU A 94 -2.63 10.40 3.34
C GLU A 94 -3.90 11.13 2.90
N HIS A 95 -3.78 12.20 2.10
CA HIS A 95 -4.95 12.88 1.53
C HIS A 95 -5.74 11.98 0.58
N ILE A 96 -5.07 11.16 -0.24
CA ILE A 96 -5.74 10.16 -1.09
C ILE A 96 -6.49 9.14 -0.24
N GLN A 97 -5.83 8.60 0.79
CA GLN A 97 -6.44 7.65 1.71
C GLN A 97 -7.69 8.25 2.38
N THR A 98 -7.57 9.46 2.90
CA THR A 98 -8.69 10.18 3.55
C THR A 98 -9.83 10.44 2.58
N PHE A 99 -9.52 10.83 1.34
CA PHE A 99 -10.54 11.05 0.32
C PHE A 99 -11.28 9.75 -0.02
N ILE A 100 -10.54 8.67 -0.30
CA ILE A 100 -11.12 7.36 -0.60
C ILE A 100 -11.98 6.86 0.57
N LEU A 101 -11.50 6.97 1.80
CA LEU A 101 -12.26 6.58 2.99
C LEU A 101 -13.59 7.34 3.09
N ASN A 102 -13.58 8.64 2.81
CA ASN A 102 -14.82 9.44 2.82
C ASN A 102 -15.79 9.03 1.71
N GLU A 103 -15.32 8.68 0.52
CA GLU A 103 -16.18 8.18 -0.55
C GLU A 103 -16.78 6.81 -0.19
N ILE A 104 -16.00 5.90 0.39
CA ILE A 104 -16.49 4.59 0.86
C ILE A 104 -17.53 4.78 1.98
N ALA A 105 -17.24 5.64 2.95
CA ALA A 105 -18.09 5.90 4.11
C ALA A 105 -19.46 6.50 3.77
N ARG A 106 -19.60 7.17 2.61
CA ARG A 106 -20.91 7.65 2.15
C ARG A 106 -21.86 6.53 1.74
N ARG A 107 -21.34 5.33 1.47
CA ARG A 107 -22.12 4.21 0.92
C ARG A 107 -22.13 2.98 1.81
N LEU A 108 -21.07 2.76 2.56
CA LEU A 108 -20.95 1.65 3.48
C LEU A 108 -21.07 2.18 4.91
N PRO A 109 -22.18 1.89 5.62
CA PRO A 109 -22.25 2.08 7.06
C PRO A 109 -21.08 1.37 7.75
N GLY A 110 -20.48 2.00 8.75
CA GLY A 110 -19.35 1.42 9.49
C GLY A 110 -17.98 1.48 8.79
N ALA A 111 -17.90 1.85 7.51
CA ALA A 111 -16.62 1.85 6.79
C ALA A 111 -15.56 2.78 7.38
N ARG A 112 -15.95 3.86 8.09
CA ARG A 112 -14.99 4.70 8.82
C ARG A 112 -14.33 3.94 9.95
N ASP A 113 -15.10 3.18 10.71
CA ASP A 113 -14.60 2.44 11.86
C ASP A 113 -13.77 1.24 11.37
N GLU A 114 -14.25 0.55 10.34
CA GLU A 114 -13.56 -0.60 9.77
C GLU A 114 -12.28 -0.22 9.04
N HIS A 115 -12.26 0.87 8.27
CA HIS A 115 -11.13 1.22 7.41
C HIS A 115 -10.33 2.44 7.88
N ALA A 116 -10.58 2.93 9.11
CA ALA A 116 -9.68 3.87 9.76
C ALA A 116 -8.25 3.32 9.82
N VAL A 117 -7.28 4.23 9.82
CA VAL A 117 -5.85 3.88 9.92
C VAL A 117 -5.57 3.03 11.16
N GLY A 118 -6.17 3.38 12.31
CA GLY A 118 -6.06 2.63 13.56
C GLY A 118 -6.61 1.21 13.45
N ALA A 119 -7.85 1.05 12.97
CA ALA A 119 -8.48 -0.26 12.83
C ALA A 119 -7.74 -1.18 11.84
N THR A 120 -7.24 -0.63 10.73
CA THR A 120 -6.42 -1.39 9.77
C THR A 120 -5.10 -1.82 10.39
N ARG A 121 -4.45 -0.92 11.16
CA ARG A 121 -3.24 -1.22 11.92
C ARG A 121 -3.48 -2.36 12.92
N ASP A 122 -4.56 -2.29 13.69
CA ASP A 122 -4.90 -3.28 14.71
C ASP A 122 -5.14 -4.66 14.10
N ARG A 123 -5.89 -4.75 12.99
CA ARG A 123 -6.09 -6.02 12.27
C ARG A 123 -4.79 -6.61 11.70
N ARG A 124 -3.89 -5.77 11.20
CA ARG A 124 -2.57 -6.24 10.74
C ARG A 124 -1.72 -6.74 11.91
N LEU A 125 -1.70 -6.02 13.02
CA LEU A 125 -0.97 -6.44 14.22
C LEU A 125 -1.54 -7.74 14.81
N ALA A 126 -2.86 -7.89 14.87
CA ALA A 126 -3.50 -9.13 15.31
C ALA A 126 -3.01 -10.33 14.50
N ARG A 127 -3.05 -10.25 13.16
CA ARG A 127 -2.52 -11.31 12.28
C ARG A 127 -1.04 -11.61 12.50
N LEU A 128 -0.22 -10.60 12.78
CA LEU A 128 1.19 -10.82 13.10
C LEU A 128 1.41 -11.46 14.48
N ARG A 129 0.50 -11.25 15.44
CA ARG A 129 0.57 -11.90 16.76
C ARG A 129 0.32 -13.41 16.65
N ASP A 130 -0.52 -13.81 15.71
CA ASP A 130 -0.85 -15.23 15.46
C ASP A 130 0.27 -15.99 14.74
N ARG A 131 1.36 -15.31 14.33
CA ARG A 131 2.49 -15.90 13.60
C ARG A 131 3.75 -15.90 14.47
N SER A 132 4.33 -17.08 14.70
CA SER A 132 5.63 -17.21 15.39
C SER A 132 6.77 -16.59 14.58
N VAL A 133 7.73 -15.95 15.26
CA VAL A 133 8.97 -15.40 14.68
C VAL A 133 9.81 -16.51 14.03
N GLU A 134 9.66 -17.75 14.45
CA GLU A 134 10.39 -18.92 13.93
C GLU A 134 10.09 -19.22 12.45
N HIS A 135 8.98 -18.70 11.92
CA HIS A 135 8.66 -18.81 10.48
C HIS A 135 9.39 -17.80 9.60
N LEU A 136 10.15 -16.87 10.19
CA LEU A 136 10.91 -15.87 9.45
C LEU A 136 12.24 -16.44 8.94
N PRO A 137 12.79 -15.86 7.86
CA PRO A 137 14.08 -16.27 7.31
C PRO A 137 15.24 -15.70 8.15
N VAL A 138 15.26 -16.00 9.45
CA VAL A 138 16.23 -15.51 10.43
C VAL A 138 16.75 -16.71 11.23
N HIS A 139 18.07 -16.75 11.47
CA HIS A 139 18.66 -17.83 12.26
C HIS A 139 18.21 -17.78 13.73
N ALA A 140 18.05 -18.95 14.35
CA ALA A 140 17.61 -19.07 15.74
C ALA A 140 18.50 -18.30 16.72
N ASP A 141 19.82 -18.32 16.50
CA ASP A 141 20.78 -17.56 17.32
C ASP A 141 20.54 -16.05 17.24
N THR A 142 20.16 -15.55 16.06
CA THR A 142 19.80 -14.15 15.86
C THR A 142 18.47 -13.82 16.53
N ILE A 143 17.47 -14.71 16.45
CA ILE A 143 16.19 -14.56 17.16
C ILE A 143 16.41 -14.49 18.68
N ALA A 144 17.29 -15.35 19.21
CA ALA A 144 17.69 -15.35 20.61
C ALA A 144 18.45 -14.06 21.00
N ALA A 145 19.42 -13.64 20.18
CA ALA A 145 20.18 -12.40 20.41
C ALA A 145 19.31 -11.13 20.38
N LEU A 146 18.24 -11.15 19.59
CA LEU A 146 17.23 -10.09 19.55
C LEU A 146 16.25 -10.13 20.74
N GLY A 147 16.32 -11.17 21.58
CA GLY A 147 15.46 -11.32 22.76
C GLY A 147 13.99 -11.56 22.42
N ILE A 148 13.71 -12.16 21.26
CA ILE A 148 12.35 -12.43 20.75
C ILE A 148 12.11 -13.93 20.53
N ALA A 149 12.92 -14.79 21.14
CA ALA A 149 12.71 -16.23 21.13
C ALA A 149 11.36 -16.58 21.76
N GLY A 150 10.58 -17.43 21.08
CA GLY A 150 9.20 -17.75 21.48
C GLY A 150 8.20 -16.59 21.31
N GLY A 151 8.63 -15.45 20.75
CA GLY A 151 7.76 -14.32 20.47
C GLY A 151 6.94 -14.47 19.20
N SER A 152 6.17 -13.43 18.89
CA SER A 152 5.36 -13.30 17.68
C SER A 152 6.01 -12.38 16.65
N CYS A 153 5.60 -12.49 15.40
CA CYS A 153 6.02 -11.58 14.34
C CYS A 153 5.67 -10.12 14.65
N ALA A 154 4.66 -9.87 15.48
CA ALA A 154 4.31 -8.52 15.94
C ALA A 154 5.39 -7.91 16.85
N ASP A 155 6.04 -8.73 17.69
CA ASP A 155 7.12 -8.28 18.58
C ASP A 155 8.35 -7.83 17.79
N LEU A 156 8.66 -8.54 16.70
CA LEU A 156 9.70 -8.11 15.76
C LEU A 156 9.27 -6.88 14.96
N ALA A 157 8.02 -6.82 14.49
CA ALA A 157 7.52 -5.71 13.70
C ALA A 157 7.50 -4.39 14.48
N ALA A 158 7.42 -4.43 15.81
CA ALA A 158 7.51 -3.26 16.67
C ALA A 158 8.93 -2.65 16.74
N ARG A 159 9.97 -3.40 16.37
CA ARG A 159 11.37 -2.95 16.39
C ARG A 159 11.66 -2.00 15.23
N SER A 160 12.65 -1.13 15.41
CA SER A 160 13.11 -0.25 14.33
C SER A 160 14.17 -0.94 13.47
N ARG A 161 14.28 -0.55 12.19
CA ARG A 161 15.39 -1.01 11.33
C ARG A 161 16.76 -0.70 11.93
N LEU A 162 16.92 0.47 12.55
CA LEU A 162 18.18 0.88 13.16
C LEU A 162 18.58 -0.03 14.32
N GLU A 163 17.62 -0.38 15.16
CA GLU A 163 17.82 -1.29 16.30
C GLU A 163 18.29 -2.67 15.83
N LEU A 164 17.63 -3.24 14.82
CA LEU A 164 17.99 -4.55 14.27
C LEU A 164 19.40 -4.57 13.68
N LEU A 165 19.75 -3.54 12.90
CA LEU A 165 21.10 -3.40 12.34
C LEU A 165 22.16 -3.12 13.41
N GLY A 166 21.79 -2.42 14.48
CA GLY A 166 22.66 -2.10 15.61
C GLY A 166 23.13 -3.32 16.40
N THR A 167 22.43 -4.45 16.29
CA THR A 167 22.81 -5.72 16.96
C THR A 167 23.99 -6.43 16.30
N GLY A 168 24.34 -6.06 15.05
CA GLY A 168 25.41 -6.70 14.28
C GLY A 168 25.10 -8.11 13.77
N GLY A 169 23.97 -8.70 14.17
CA GLY A 169 23.54 -10.04 13.74
C GLY A 169 22.74 -10.07 12.43
N LEU A 170 22.38 -8.90 11.89
CA LEU A 170 21.62 -8.74 10.65
C LEU A 170 22.25 -7.66 9.77
N ILE A 171 22.25 -7.90 8.46
CA ILE A 171 22.56 -6.86 7.47
C ILE A 171 21.28 -6.28 6.86
N SER A 172 21.39 -5.16 6.14
CA SER A 172 20.22 -4.51 5.52
C SER A 172 19.41 -5.45 4.63
N GLY A 173 20.09 -6.34 3.90
CA GLY A 173 19.42 -7.32 3.04
C GLY A 173 18.58 -8.33 3.83
N ASP A 174 19.00 -8.71 5.04
CA ASP A 174 18.22 -9.61 5.90
C ASP A 174 16.97 -8.91 6.40
N VAL A 175 17.09 -7.65 6.83
CA VAL A 175 15.94 -6.82 7.24
C VAL A 175 14.94 -6.66 6.09
N ASP A 176 15.42 -6.46 4.85
CA ASP A 176 14.54 -6.37 3.69
C ASP A 176 13.80 -7.69 3.39
N ARG A 177 14.46 -8.84 3.60
CA ARG A 177 13.83 -10.17 3.50
C ARG A 177 12.79 -10.40 4.60
N ILE A 178 13.07 -9.96 5.83
CA ILE A 178 12.12 -9.98 6.95
C ILE A 178 10.88 -9.16 6.59
N ILE A 179 11.04 -7.90 6.17
CA ILE A 179 9.91 -7.02 5.78
C ILE A 179 9.09 -7.66 4.66
N THR A 180 9.76 -8.23 3.66
CA THR A 180 9.08 -8.92 2.55
C THR A 180 8.28 -10.14 3.02
N THR A 181 8.83 -10.91 3.97
CA THR A 181 8.16 -12.07 4.55
C THR A 181 6.96 -11.66 5.40
N LEU A 182 7.10 -10.63 6.23
CA LEU A 182 6.00 -10.09 7.04
C LEU A 182 4.87 -9.54 6.16
N ALA A 183 5.21 -8.81 5.08
CA ALA A 183 4.23 -8.31 4.12
C ALA A 183 3.48 -9.47 3.43
N ARG A 184 4.18 -10.56 3.14
CA ARG A 184 3.59 -11.77 2.56
C ARG A 184 2.63 -12.46 3.53
N PHE A 185 3.00 -12.65 4.80
CA PHE A 185 2.09 -13.20 5.82
C PHE A 185 0.79 -12.39 5.90
N LEU A 186 0.87 -11.05 5.84
CA LEU A 186 -0.30 -10.18 5.85
C LEU A 186 -1.12 -10.17 4.55
N ALA A 187 -0.54 -10.63 3.44
CA ALA A 187 -1.21 -10.74 2.15
C ALA A 187 -1.89 -12.10 1.96
N GLU A 188 -1.29 -13.20 2.44
CA GLU A 188 -1.78 -14.58 2.28
C GLU A 188 -3.12 -14.81 3.03
N ASP A 189 -3.30 -14.19 4.20
CA ASP A 189 -4.55 -14.28 4.99
C ASP A 189 -5.74 -13.52 4.36
N ARG A 190 -5.60 -12.93 3.16
CA ARG A 190 -6.74 -12.35 2.40
C ARG A 190 -7.60 -13.40 1.72
N THR A 191 -7.12 -14.64 1.65
CA THR A 191 -7.74 -15.71 0.85
C THR A 191 -8.73 -16.56 1.64
N THR A 192 -8.98 -16.24 2.91
CA THR A 192 -9.71 -17.10 3.85
C THR A 192 -11.07 -16.55 4.27
N ASP A 193 -11.70 -15.72 3.43
CA ASP A 193 -13.15 -15.55 3.51
C ASP A 193 -13.80 -16.46 2.44
N PRO A 194 -14.66 -17.42 2.82
CA PRO A 194 -15.37 -18.23 1.84
C PRO A 194 -16.26 -17.32 0.98
N PRO A 195 -16.35 -17.56 -0.34
CA PRO A 195 -17.24 -16.80 -1.20
C PRO A 195 -18.67 -17.02 -0.71
N CYS A 196 -19.31 -15.94 -0.26
CA CYS A 196 -20.74 -15.95 -0.01
C CYS A 196 -21.43 -16.15 -1.36
N GLU A 197 -21.99 -17.34 -1.57
CA GLU A 197 -22.77 -17.70 -2.75
C GLU A 197 -23.95 -16.74 -2.91
N ALA A 198 -23.92 -15.92 -3.96
CA ALA A 198 -25.13 -15.43 -4.62
C ALA A 198 -24.83 -15.01 -6.07
N VAL A 199 -25.31 -15.87 -6.97
CA VAL A 199 -25.60 -15.64 -8.39
C VAL A 199 -24.40 -15.62 -9.34
N ALA A 200 -24.06 -16.83 -9.80
CA ALA A 200 -23.47 -17.05 -11.10
C ALA A 200 -24.49 -16.72 -12.21
N THR A 201 -24.09 -15.92 -13.20
CA THR A 201 -24.46 -16.10 -14.60
C THR A 201 -23.37 -15.49 -15.51
N ASP A 202 -22.83 -16.34 -16.38
CA ASP A 202 -22.09 -16.11 -17.63
C ASP A 202 -21.50 -14.72 -17.92
N ALA A 203 -20.16 -14.64 -17.94
CA ALA A 203 -19.44 -13.60 -18.68
C ALA A 203 -17.99 -14.02 -18.98
N ALA A 204 -17.81 -15.03 -19.83
CA ALA A 204 -16.47 -15.49 -20.25
C ALA A 204 -16.02 -15.00 -21.64
N VAL A 205 -16.78 -14.15 -22.34
CA VAL A 205 -16.42 -13.72 -23.72
C VAL A 205 -16.51 -12.19 -23.96
N GLU A 206 -16.80 -11.36 -22.96
CA GLU A 206 -17.03 -9.91 -23.15
C GLU A 206 -15.91 -8.98 -22.64
N THR A 207 -14.71 -9.49 -22.35
CA THR A 207 -13.68 -8.68 -21.67
C THR A 207 -13.05 -7.59 -22.52
N GLU A 208 -12.96 -7.76 -23.84
CA GLU A 208 -12.33 -6.78 -24.74
C GLU A 208 -13.31 -5.69 -25.22
N ALA A 209 -14.55 -6.07 -25.52
CA ALA A 209 -15.62 -5.14 -25.86
C ALA A 209 -16.07 -4.30 -24.64
N ALA A 210 -16.11 -4.89 -23.44
CA ALA A 210 -16.37 -4.15 -22.20
C ALA A 210 -15.22 -3.19 -21.86
N ALA A 211 -13.97 -3.57 -22.12
CA ALA A 211 -12.81 -2.68 -21.91
C ALA A 211 -12.82 -1.49 -22.89
N ALA A 212 -13.19 -1.71 -24.15
CA ALA A 212 -13.34 -0.65 -25.14
C ALA A 212 -14.52 0.29 -24.82
N GLY A 213 -15.67 -0.26 -24.41
CA GLY A 213 -16.83 0.51 -23.95
C GLY A 213 -16.53 1.34 -22.70
N HIS A 214 -15.77 0.77 -21.76
CA HIS A 214 -15.32 1.48 -20.56
C HIS A 214 -14.30 2.59 -20.87
N ALA A 215 -13.39 2.37 -21.83
CA ALA A 215 -12.46 3.41 -22.29
C ALA A 215 -13.20 4.58 -22.99
N ALA A 216 -14.24 4.29 -23.77
CA ALA A 216 -15.06 5.31 -24.41
C ALA A 216 -15.87 6.13 -23.39
N LEU A 217 -16.48 5.47 -22.39
CA LEU A 217 -17.18 6.14 -21.29
C LEU A 217 -16.26 7.04 -20.45
N LEU A 218 -15.01 6.61 -20.23
CA LEU A 218 -14.01 7.44 -19.54
C LEU A 218 -13.60 8.67 -20.36
N ALA A 219 -13.52 8.55 -21.69
CA ALA A 219 -13.20 9.67 -22.58
C ALA A 219 -14.35 10.69 -22.68
N GLU A 220 -15.60 10.22 -22.70
CA GLU A 220 -16.80 11.05 -22.68
C GLU A 220 -16.88 11.88 -21.38
N ARG A 221 -16.66 11.20 -20.25
CA ARG A 221 -16.68 11.86 -18.94
C ARG A 221 -15.50 12.82 -18.74
N ASP A 222 -14.35 12.53 -19.34
CA ASP A 222 -13.22 13.46 -19.35
C ASP A 222 -13.57 14.74 -20.15
N ARG A 223 -14.34 14.66 -21.25
CA ARG A 223 -14.85 15.85 -21.97
C ARG A 223 -15.83 16.67 -21.13
N GLU A 224 -16.81 16.02 -20.51
CA GLU A 224 -17.76 16.69 -19.61
C GLU A 224 -17.06 17.38 -18.43
N TRP A 225 -15.91 16.84 -17.99
CA TRP A 225 -15.11 17.42 -16.92
C TRP A 225 -14.21 18.56 -17.36
N GLU A 226 -13.78 18.61 -18.61
CA GLU A 226 -13.07 19.75 -19.20
C GLU A 226 -14.01 20.93 -19.44
N ASP A 227 -15.21 20.67 -19.95
CA ASP A 227 -16.23 21.70 -20.23
C ASP A 227 -16.77 22.36 -18.96
N ALA A 228 -16.78 21.63 -17.84
CA ALA A 228 -17.26 22.15 -16.55
C ALA A 228 -16.16 22.81 -15.69
N ALA A 229 -14.97 23.07 -16.25
CA ALA A 229 -13.91 23.78 -15.55
C ALA A 229 -14.16 25.31 -15.61
N PRO A 230 -13.99 26.06 -14.51
CA PRO A 230 -14.14 27.51 -14.56
C PRO A 230 -13.11 28.13 -15.51
N PRO A 231 -13.49 29.18 -16.26
CA PRO A 231 -12.59 29.81 -17.22
C PRO A 231 -11.35 30.34 -16.48
N ARG A 232 -10.18 30.11 -17.07
CA ARG A 232 -8.91 30.59 -16.51
C ARG A 232 -8.85 32.11 -16.64
N THR A 233 -9.23 32.82 -15.57
CA THR A 233 -8.83 34.22 -15.32
C THR A 233 -7.42 34.26 -14.75
#